data_AF-A0A3R8S2Q0-F1
#
_entry.id   AF-A0A3R8S2Q0-F1
#
_cell.length_a   1.000
_cell.length_b   1.000
_cell.length_c   1.000
_cell.angle_alpha   90.00
_cell.angle_beta   90.00
_cell.angle_gamma   90.00
#
_symmetry.space_group_name_H-M   'P 1'
#
loop_
_entity.id
_entity.type
_entity.pdbx_description
1 polymer ?
#
loop_
_entity_poly.entity_id
_entity_poly.type
_entity_poly.pdbx_seq_one_letter_code
_entity_poly.pdbx_strand_id
1 'polypeptide(L)'
;MFSLLSKIIDLAKYIWSNQNKEIHTYRKTWGQKGFAKRILYEIDLMIWFGLLKTSISVIDNAYYLSEYQKRVIFFNNAVRFFNLDASKFE
;
A
#
# COMPACT_ATOMS: atom_id res chain seq x y z
N MET A 1 10.41 18.73 3.25
CA MET A 1 10.95 18.43 1.90
C MET A 1 11.57 17.04 1.96
N PHE A 2 10.78 15.99 1.66
CA PHE A 2 11.30 14.61 1.69
C PHE A 2 11.99 14.30 0.36
N SER A 3 13.28 14.01 0.47
CA SER A 3 14.24 13.79 -0.59
C SER A 3 13.86 12.65 -1.53
N LEU A 4 14.16 12.86 -2.81
CA LEU A 4 14.07 11.91 -3.91
C LEU A 4 15.00 10.71 -3.66
N LEU A 5 14.46 9.50 -3.40
CA LEU A 5 15.13 8.21 -3.75
C LEU A 5 14.28 6.95 -3.62
N SER A 6 13.04 7.01 -3.12
CA SER A 6 12.05 5.95 -3.37
C SER A 6 10.66 6.56 -3.29
N LYS A 7 10.00 6.82 -4.42
CA LYS A 7 8.59 7.22 -4.43
C LYS A 7 7.78 6.06 -3.86
N ILE A 8 7.42 6.18 -2.59
CA ILE A 8 6.42 5.36 -1.94
C ILE A 8 5.07 5.97 -2.26
N ILE A 9 4.16 5.15 -2.79
CA ILE A 9 2.80 5.57 -3.12
C ILE A 9 1.92 5.28 -1.93
N ASP A 10 1.26 6.32 -1.44
CA ASP A 10 0.22 6.24 -0.43
C ASP A 10 -1.07 5.71 -1.06
N LEU A 11 -1.55 4.58 -0.52
CA LEU A 11 -2.74 3.90 -0.98
C LEU A 11 -4.04 4.57 -0.52
N ALA A 12 -4.05 5.30 0.60
CA ALA A 12 -5.25 5.97 1.11
C ALA A 12 -5.79 6.93 0.05
N LYS A 13 -4.93 7.84 -0.42
CA LYS A 13 -5.27 8.80 -1.48
C LYS A 13 -5.70 8.13 -2.79
N TYR A 14 -5.16 6.95 -3.07
CA TYR A 14 -5.47 6.17 -4.28
C TYR A 14 -6.84 5.47 -4.21
N ILE A 15 -7.18 4.87 -3.07
CA ILE A 15 -8.50 4.25 -2.83
C ILE A 15 -9.60 5.31 -2.90
N TRP A 16 -9.33 6.53 -2.44
CA TRP A 16 -10.31 7.61 -2.39
C TRP A 16 -10.50 8.39 -3.69
N SER A 17 -9.50 8.45 -4.57
CA SER A 17 -9.58 9.14 -5.87
C SER A 17 -10.23 8.33 -7.00
N ASN A 18 -10.93 7.23 -6.64
CA ASN A 18 -11.40 6.12 -7.47
C ASN A 18 -12.40 6.43 -8.63
N GLN A 19 -12.49 7.66 -9.12
CA GLN A 19 -13.30 8.02 -10.30
C GLN A 19 -12.51 8.04 -11.62
N ASN A 20 -11.17 7.87 -11.61
CA ASN A 20 -10.35 8.08 -12.82
C ASN A 20 -9.85 6.80 -13.49
N LYS A 21 -10.00 6.71 -14.82
CA LYS A 21 -9.53 5.58 -15.68
C LYS A 21 -8.02 5.27 -15.52
N GLU A 22 -7.20 6.26 -15.19
CA GLU A 22 -5.75 6.09 -15.00
C GLU A 22 -5.40 5.16 -13.84
N ILE A 23 -6.26 5.10 -12.82
CA ILE A 23 -6.11 4.24 -11.63
C ILE A 23 -6.18 2.76 -12.02
N HIS A 24 -7.05 2.36 -12.96
CA HIS A 24 -7.13 0.96 -13.40
C HIS A 24 -5.86 0.47 -14.11
N THR A 25 -5.22 1.34 -14.89
CA THR A 25 -3.93 1.04 -15.54
C THR A 25 -2.82 0.87 -14.49
N TYR A 26 -2.87 1.67 -13.43
CA TYR A 26 -1.92 1.60 -12.32
C TYR A 26 -2.07 0.33 -11.47
N ARG A 27 -3.29 -0.20 -11.27
CA ARG A 27 -3.47 -1.50 -10.56
C ARG A 27 -2.80 -2.67 -11.26
N LYS A 28 -2.81 -2.69 -12.60
CA LYS A 28 -2.18 -3.76 -13.38
C LYS A 28 -0.66 -3.80 -13.19
N THR A 29 -0.02 -2.67 -12.91
CA THR A 29 1.44 -2.64 -12.68
C THR A 29 1.83 -3.14 -11.29
N TRP A 30 0.90 -3.21 -10.33
CA TRP A 30 1.22 -3.67 -8.97
C TRP A 30 1.60 -5.14 -8.90
N GLY A 31 1.05 -5.97 -9.79
CA GLY A 31 1.43 -7.37 -9.94
C GLY A 31 2.83 -7.56 -10.56
N GLN A 32 3.42 -6.50 -11.14
CA GLN A 32 4.75 -6.59 -11.75
C GLN A 32 5.84 -6.76 -10.69
N LYS A 33 6.89 -7.53 -11.03
CA LYS A 33 8.01 -7.78 -10.13
C LYS A 33 8.60 -6.47 -9.60
N GLY A 34 8.67 -6.37 -8.27
CA GLY A 34 9.29 -5.24 -7.58
C GLY A 34 8.39 -4.03 -7.34
N PHE A 35 7.17 -3.97 -7.90
CA PHE A 35 6.29 -2.82 -7.72
C PHE A 35 5.71 -2.74 -6.30
N ALA A 36 5.28 -3.87 -5.73
CA ALA A 36 4.77 -3.95 -4.36
C ALA A 36 5.73 -3.38 -3.31
N LYS A 37 7.06 -3.40 -3.56
CA LYS A 37 8.09 -2.82 -2.68
C LYS A 37 8.08 -1.29 -2.64
N ARG A 38 7.21 -0.62 -3.41
CA ARG A 38 7.11 0.85 -3.54
C ARG A 38 5.77 1.39 -3.06
N ILE A 39 4.94 0.57 -2.40
CA ILE A 39 3.61 0.96 -1.92
C ILE A 39 3.62 0.88 -0.40
N LEU A 40 3.29 1.98 0.28
CA LEU A 40 3.07 1.98 1.73
C LEU A 40 1.58 2.03 1.96
N TYR A 41 1.08 1.09 2.75
CA TYR A 41 -0.30 1.12 3.20
C TYR A 41 -0.43 2.09 4.37
N GLU A 42 -1.31 3.06 4.22
CA GLU A 42 -1.73 3.98 5.27
C GLU A 42 -3.25 4.16 5.17
N ILE A 43 -3.88 4.52 6.29
CA ILE A 43 -5.24 5.03 6.34
C ILE A 43 -5.19 6.25 7.24
N ASP A 44 -5.72 7.39 6.78
CA ASP A 44 -5.97 8.55 7.63
C ASP A 44 -7.12 8.21 8.59
N LEU A 45 -6.88 7.27 9.53
CA LEU A 45 -7.93 6.67 10.36
C LEU A 45 -8.64 7.73 11.18
N MET A 46 -7.93 8.78 11.58
CA MET A 46 -8.47 9.95 12.28
C MET A 46 -9.51 10.73 11.47
N ILE A 47 -9.49 10.61 10.14
CA ILE A 47 -10.44 11.23 9.22
C ILE A 47 -11.48 10.18 8.76
N TRP A 48 -11.07 8.91 8.61
CA TRP A 48 -11.84 7.86 7.95
C TRP A 48 -12.08 6.61 8.80
N PHE A 49 -12.53 6.77 10.05
CA PHE A 49 -12.73 5.67 11.00
C PHE A 49 -13.58 4.50 10.47
N GLY A 50 -14.62 4.77 9.68
CA GLY A 50 -15.55 3.75 9.17
C GLY A 50 -15.02 2.91 8.00
N LEU A 51 -13.81 3.18 7.51
CA LEU A 51 -13.35 2.69 6.20
C LEU A 51 -12.16 1.73 6.29
N LEU A 52 -11.74 1.37 7.50
CA LEU A 52 -10.66 0.42 7.74
C LEU A 52 -10.92 -0.93 7.04
N LYS A 53 -12.11 -1.52 7.23
CA LYS A 53 -12.44 -2.81 6.62
C LYS A 53 -12.42 -2.74 5.08
N THR A 54 -12.98 -1.66 4.51
CA THR A 54 -13.03 -1.46 3.07
C THR A 54 -11.63 -1.28 2.48
N SER A 55 -10.76 -0.51 3.12
CA SER A 55 -9.39 -0.25 2.66
C SER A 55 -8.52 -1.51 2.70
N ILE A 56 -8.62 -2.32 3.75
CA ILE A 56 -7.96 -3.64 3.83
C ILE A 56 -8.42 -4.54 2.67
N SER A 57 -9.74 -4.62 2.44
CA SER A 57 -10.33 -5.45 1.38
C SER A 57 -9.82 -5.11 -0.03
N VAL A 58 -9.38 -3.88 -0.30
CA VAL A 58 -8.84 -3.51 -1.62
C VAL A 58 -7.55 -4.28 -1.94
N ILE A 59 -6.64 -4.39 -0.97
CA ILE A 59 -5.38 -5.14 -1.16
C ILE A 59 -5.63 -6.64 -0.96
N ASP A 60 -6.45 -7.00 0.03
CA ASP A 60 -6.67 -8.39 0.37
C ASP A 60 -7.35 -9.18 -0.75
N ASN A 61 -8.29 -8.56 -1.48
CA ASN A 61 -8.95 -9.17 -2.63
C ASN A 61 -8.23 -8.94 -3.97
N ALA A 62 -7.04 -8.34 -3.98
CA ALA A 62 -6.29 -8.11 -5.21
C ALA A 62 -5.66 -9.41 -5.73
N TYR A 63 -6.38 -10.13 -6.60
CA TYR A 63 -5.98 -11.42 -7.17
C TYR A 63 -4.64 -11.41 -7.94
N TYR A 64 -4.16 -10.23 -8.36
CA TYR A 64 -2.91 -10.03 -9.07
C TYR A 64 -1.70 -9.83 -8.13
N LEU A 65 -1.92 -9.85 -6.81
CA LEU A 65 -0.87 -9.83 -5.79
C LEU A 65 -0.77 -11.20 -5.13
N SER A 66 0.44 -11.72 -5.04
CA SER A 66 0.74 -12.86 -4.16
C SER A 66 0.62 -12.46 -2.69
N GLU A 67 0.42 -13.45 -1.81
CA GLU A 67 0.39 -13.24 -0.36
C GLU A 67 1.67 -12.55 0.17
N TYR A 68 2.82 -12.87 -0.41
CA TYR A 68 4.08 -12.18 -0.11
C TYR A 68 4.02 -10.69 -0.49
N GLN A 69 3.49 -10.35 -1.67
CA GLN A 69 3.34 -8.95 -2.07
C GLN A 69 2.36 -8.19 -1.19
N LYS A 70 1.25 -8.82 -0.76
CA LYS A 70 0.31 -8.22 0.20
C LYS A 70 1.00 -7.93 1.54
N ARG A 71 1.76 -8.88 2.09
CA ARG A 71 2.55 -8.68 3.32
C ARG A 71 3.58 -7.55 3.17
N VAL A 72 4.22 -7.45 2.01
CA VAL A 72 5.16 -6.35 1.71
C VAL A 72 4.47 -4.99 1.79
N ILE A 73 3.26 -4.87 1.25
CA ILE A 73 2.47 -3.63 1.22
C ILE A 73 1.96 -3.26 2.62
N PHE A 74 1.39 -4.24 3.35
CA PHE A 74 0.82 -4.00 4.68
C PHE A 74 1.85 -3.80 5.78
N PHE A 75 3.05 -4.37 5.65
CA PHE A 75 4.01 -4.42 6.77
C PHE A 75 5.46 -4.15 6.37
N ASN A 76 6.06 -4.97 5.49
CA ASN A 76 7.53 -4.93 5.31
C ASN A 76 8.02 -3.57 4.79
N ASN A 77 7.22 -2.90 3.97
CA ASN A 77 7.57 -1.55 3.50
C ASN A 77 7.54 -0.52 4.64
N ALA A 78 6.61 -0.62 5.58
CA ALA A 78 6.56 0.25 6.75
C ALA A 78 7.79 0.02 7.65
N VAL A 79 8.11 -1.25 7.94
CA VAL A 79 9.30 -1.62 8.69
C VAL A 79 10.57 -1.02 8.07
N ARG A 80 10.75 -1.18 6.75
CA ARG A 80 11.92 -0.63 6.05
C ARG A 80 11.91 0.90 6.02
N PHE A 81 10.75 1.52 5.77
CA PHE A 81 10.64 2.98 5.61
C PHE A 81 10.88 3.71 6.93
N PHE A 82 10.29 3.21 8.02
CA PHE A 82 10.42 3.78 9.36
C PHE A 82 11.63 3.22 10.13
N ASN A 83 12.44 2.36 9.49
CA ASN A 83 13.60 1.70 10.10
C ASN A 83 13.25 1.00 11.44
N LEU A 84 12.16 0.25 11.45
CA LEU A 84 11.67 -0.48 12.61
C LEU A 84 12.39 -1.83 12.76
N ASP A 85 12.46 -2.29 13.99
CA ASP A 85 12.91 -3.65 14.31
C ASP A 85 11.76 -4.64 14.09
N ALA A 86 11.85 -5.45 13.03
CA ALA A 86 10.83 -6.43 12.67
C ALA A 86 10.60 -7.48 13.75
N SER A 87 11.64 -7.82 14.53
CA SER A 87 11.57 -8.86 15.57
C SER A 87 10.62 -8.50 16.71
N LYS A 88 10.21 -7.23 16.81
CA LYS A 88 9.22 -6.75 17.79
C LYS A 88 7.77 -7.03 17.39
N PHE A 89 7.54 -7.62 16.21
CA PHE A 89 6.20 -7.84 15.64
C PHE A 89 5.98 -9.31 15.21
N GLU A 90 6.85 -10.22 15.64
CA GLU A 90 6.74 -11.68 15.49
C GLU A 90 6.20 -12.32 16.78
#